data_AF-A0A2G6E799-F1
#
_entry.id   AF-A0A2G6E799-F1
#
_cell.length_a   1.000
_cell.length_b   1.000
_cell.length_c   1.000
_cell.angle_alpha   90.00
_cell.angle_beta   90.00
_cell.angle_gamma   90.00
#
_symmetry.space_group_name_H-M   'P 1'
#
loop_
_entity.id
_entity.type
_entity.pdbx_description
1 polymer ?
#
loop_
_entity_poly.entity_id
_entity_poly.type
_entity_poly.pdbx_seq_one_letter_code
_entity_poly.pdbx_strand_id
1 'polypeptide(L)'
;MNKILSILLLLAIYACSSSIDTAEKKITKAELEQTNRNKEYAKQLFIDASLLDLEGKYAEAILNYQEALNLDPNAGIYYALSKDYLKLNKMLLSLNNIKEAVKLENNNTEYLTLLGTIYQVSGESDSSQVVFSKILEIDSTNVNALYNLAQSYQADKPNKALKTFKKILDLIGQDWNVLFKIAELNDRLGKVDETIKTVEELLELNPSDLQLKKLLIESYVKNKKYDEALNMLEDNLEIFPNDLILIELKGNAHIKKEEWAKGAKEYKKIIKSEAIPFQGKMRIVLSFYGEALNDSSVIPYAKDLLMEFDKDTSDWQINAFLGELNNKTGDDSLMLKYFDESIELAELNSDLRIRLGQLLFEKGDYENAVNYMESAVKRFPRNHVINFILGLSFAQLSKHKDAIPYLKKAVELNPNDLNTNLAYSFSLNQTDDDEEALIFLKRALRIDSRNTQAIGMMGMIYNDKKVYNKSDSLYSLAVSIDSTDILILNNFAYSLAQRGIELERALKMVQKAVNKEPENSSYLDTIGWVYFKMNNYEKAKEYIDKAIEIDSSNATLLEHLGDVYYKLNKKEKAKELWQEALKLDSEKDEIKEKIKKGLN
;
A
#
# COMPACT_ATOMS: atom_id res chain seq x y z
N MET A 1 18.96 -18.56 53.75
CA MET A 1 19.78 -18.58 54.99
C MET A 1 20.52 -19.93 55.01
N ASN A 2 21.87 -19.89 54.95
CA ASN A 2 22.88 -20.86 55.41
C ASN A 2 22.68 -22.38 55.15
N LYS A 3 23.56 -23.04 54.36
CA LYS A 3 24.85 -23.71 54.77
C LYS A 3 24.58 -24.93 55.69
N ILE A 4 25.24 -26.09 55.66
CA ILE A 4 26.45 -26.70 55.07
C ILE A 4 26.50 -28.14 55.67
N LEU A 5 27.03 -29.16 54.97
CA LEU A 5 27.73 -30.41 55.44
C LEU A 5 27.07 -31.28 56.57
N SER A 6 27.23 -32.58 56.75
CA SER A 6 28.19 -33.65 56.42
C SER A 6 27.42 -34.99 56.56
N ILE A 7 27.91 -36.16 56.15
CA ILE A 7 28.59 -37.13 57.01
C ILE A 7 29.12 -38.31 56.16
N LEU A 8 30.21 -38.85 56.65
CA LEU A 8 31.22 -39.75 56.08
C LEU A 8 31.16 -41.10 56.86
N LEU A 9 31.93 -42.11 56.41
CA LEU A 9 32.27 -43.42 57.03
C LEU A 9 31.33 -44.62 56.76
N LEU A 10 31.76 -45.90 56.61
CA LEU A 10 33.04 -46.62 56.39
C LEU A 10 32.70 -48.14 56.30
N LEU A 11 33.61 -48.96 55.75
CA LEU A 11 33.79 -50.45 55.76
C LEU A 11 33.36 -51.19 54.45
N ALA A 12 34.25 -51.74 53.59
CA ALA A 12 35.35 -52.75 53.73
C ALA A 12 34.80 -54.20 53.87
N ILE A 13 35.20 -55.30 53.19
CA ILE A 13 36.24 -55.71 52.22
C ILE A 13 35.79 -57.04 51.56
N TYR A 14 36.15 -57.28 50.28
CA TYR A 14 36.86 -58.47 49.71
C TYR A 14 37.13 -58.13 48.22
N ALA A 15 38.29 -57.61 47.84
CA ALA A 15 39.57 -58.29 47.60
C ALA A 15 39.52 -59.37 46.50
N CYS A 16 39.67 -58.93 45.25
CA CYS A 16 40.38 -59.68 44.21
C CYS A 16 41.46 -58.77 43.65
N SER A 17 42.71 -59.21 43.82
CA SER A 17 43.93 -58.55 43.40
C SER A 17 44.11 -58.66 41.88
N SER A 18 44.19 -57.52 41.19
CA SER A 18 45.01 -57.41 39.99
C SER A 18 46.01 -56.27 40.21
N SER A 19 47.27 -56.65 40.34
CA SER A 19 48.40 -55.74 40.30
C SER A 19 48.41 -55.02 38.95
N ILE A 20 48.25 -53.70 38.97
CA ILE A 20 48.59 -52.85 37.82
C ILE A 20 50.11 -52.84 37.77
N ASP A 21 50.65 -53.58 36.82
CA ASP A 21 52.07 -53.60 36.50
C ASP A 21 52.37 -52.31 35.71
N THR A 22 52.96 -51.32 36.37
CA THR A 22 53.59 -50.17 35.69
C THR A 22 54.90 -50.65 35.07
N ALA A 23 54.80 -51.28 33.90
CA ALA A 23 55.96 -51.59 33.07
C ALA A 23 56.34 -50.35 32.24
N GLU A 24 57.36 -49.60 32.67
CA GLU A 24 58.11 -48.71 31.78
C GLU A 24 58.73 -49.56 30.65
N LYS A 25 58.19 -49.45 29.44
CA LYS A 25 58.72 -50.11 28.25
C LYS A 25 60.07 -49.48 27.88
N LYS A 26 61.17 -50.13 28.26
CA LYS A 26 62.53 -49.73 27.83
C LYS A 26 62.67 -49.95 26.32
N ILE A 27 62.68 -48.85 25.57
CA ILE A 27 62.95 -48.83 24.12
C ILE A 27 64.36 -49.41 23.87
N THR A 28 64.46 -50.39 22.99
CA THR A 28 65.74 -51.02 22.62
C THR A 28 66.53 -50.15 21.63
N LYS A 29 67.87 -50.29 21.61
CA LYS A 29 68.74 -49.55 20.66
C LYS A 29 68.36 -49.78 19.18
N ALA A 30 67.89 -50.98 18.85
CA ALA A 30 67.42 -51.33 17.51
C ALA A 30 66.09 -50.65 17.13
N GLU A 31 65.15 -50.54 18.08
CA GLU A 31 63.90 -49.78 17.88
C GLU A 31 64.20 -48.28 17.67
N LEU A 32 65.15 -47.71 18.42
CA LEU A 32 65.57 -46.31 18.26
C LEU A 32 66.21 -46.05 16.88
N GLU A 33 67.05 -46.95 16.40
CA GLU A 33 67.68 -46.86 15.06
C GLU A 33 66.67 -47.03 13.92
N GLN A 34 65.62 -47.85 14.10
CA GLN A 34 64.54 -48.00 13.11
C GLN A 34 63.64 -46.76 13.11
N THR A 35 63.27 -46.22 14.27
CA THR A 35 62.51 -44.97 14.38
C THR A 35 63.24 -43.82 13.71
N ASN A 36 64.57 -43.71 13.89
CA ASN A 36 65.37 -42.66 13.25
C ASN A 36 65.41 -42.82 11.72
N ARG A 37 65.51 -44.06 11.21
CA ARG A 37 65.43 -44.33 9.76
C ARG A 37 64.06 -43.98 9.18
N ASN A 38 62.98 -44.33 9.87
CA ASN A 38 61.63 -43.97 9.46
C ASN A 38 61.43 -42.45 9.40
N LYS A 39 61.99 -41.71 10.36
CA LYS A 39 61.94 -40.23 10.37
C LYS A 39 62.70 -39.59 9.21
N GLU A 40 63.89 -40.08 8.88
CA GLU A 40 64.63 -39.57 7.71
C GLU A 40 63.92 -39.90 6.40
N TYR A 41 63.30 -41.07 6.29
CA TYR A 41 62.50 -41.43 5.12
C TYR A 41 61.22 -40.59 5.01
N ALA A 42 60.52 -40.33 6.13
CA ALA A 42 59.37 -39.44 6.17
C ALA A 42 59.71 -38.01 5.72
N LYS A 43 60.89 -37.49 6.09
CA LYS A 43 61.37 -36.18 5.61
C LYS A 43 61.56 -36.16 4.10
N GLN A 44 62.14 -37.21 3.53
CA GLN A 44 62.32 -37.30 2.08
C GLN A 44 60.96 -37.30 1.36
N LEU A 45 60.01 -38.12 1.83
CA LEU A 45 58.65 -38.16 1.30
C LEU A 45 57.93 -36.80 1.40
N PHE A 46 58.13 -36.06 2.51
CA PHE A 46 57.59 -34.72 2.67
C PHE A 46 58.20 -33.71 1.68
N ILE A 47 59.51 -33.78 1.42
CA ILE A 47 60.19 -32.91 0.44
C ILE A 47 59.66 -33.23 -0.97
N ASP A 48 59.60 -34.51 -1.34
CA ASP A 48 59.11 -34.94 -2.65
C ASP A 48 57.64 -34.53 -2.85
N ALA A 49 56.80 -34.68 -1.82
CA ALA A 49 55.43 -34.20 -1.81
C ALA A 49 55.32 -32.68 -1.96
N SER A 50 56.19 -31.92 -1.28
CA SER A 50 56.24 -30.46 -1.38
C SER A 50 56.62 -29.97 -2.78
N LEU A 51 57.52 -30.68 -3.46
CA LEU A 51 57.85 -30.39 -4.86
C LEU A 51 56.67 -30.68 -5.78
N LEU A 52 55.95 -31.78 -5.58
CA LEU A 52 54.74 -32.10 -6.33
C LEU A 52 53.61 -31.08 -6.11
N ASP A 53 53.41 -30.60 -4.87
CA ASP A 53 52.47 -29.49 -4.54
C ASP A 53 52.84 -28.23 -5.35
N LEU A 54 54.12 -27.84 -5.35
CA LEU A 54 54.60 -26.68 -6.12
C LEU A 54 54.43 -26.84 -7.64
N GLU A 55 54.48 -28.06 -8.17
CA GLU A 55 54.19 -28.38 -9.57
C GLU A 55 52.68 -28.42 -9.89
N GLY A 56 51.81 -28.27 -8.88
CA GLY A 56 50.35 -28.37 -9.01
C GLY A 56 49.82 -29.81 -9.07
N LYS A 57 50.65 -30.81 -8.78
CA LYS A 57 50.29 -32.24 -8.77
C LYS A 57 49.76 -32.67 -7.39
N TYR A 58 48.72 -31.99 -6.91
CA TYR A 58 48.19 -32.14 -5.55
C TYR A 58 47.76 -33.58 -5.19
N ALA A 59 47.23 -34.35 -6.14
CA ALA A 59 46.81 -35.72 -5.86
C ALA A 59 48.00 -36.67 -5.58
N GLU A 60 49.10 -36.48 -6.30
CA GLU A 60 50.34 -37.25 -6.10
C GLU A 60 51.05 -36.80 -4.82
N ALA A 61 51.09 -35.49 -4.58
CA ALA A 61 51.61 -34.90 -3.34
C ALA A 61 50.90 -35.47 -2.10
N ILE A 62 49.56 -35.57 -2.13
CA ILE A 62 48.77 -36.15 -1.04
C ILE A 62 49.18 -37.59 -0.72
N LEU A 63 49.48 -38.43 -1.73
CA LEU A 63 49.90 -39.82 -1.48
C LEU A 63 51.23 -39.86 -0.72
N ASN A 64 52.21 -39.07 -1.15
CA ASN A 64 53.51 -38.98 -0.50
C ASN A 64 53.40 -38.37 0.91
N TYR A 65 52.55 -37.35 1.09
CA TYR A 65 52.28 -36.79 2.41
C TYR A 65 51.57 -37.78 3.34
N GLN A 66 50.64 -38.61 2.84
CA GLN A 66 49.99 -39.65 3.65
C GLN A 66 50.98 -40.73 4.09
N GLU A 67 51.90 -41.13 3.20
CA GLU A 67 52.96 -42.08 3.55
C GLU A 67 53.93 -41.47 4.57
N ALA A 68 54.36 -40.22 4.37
CA ALA A 68 55.16 -39.48 5.33
C ALA A 68 54.46 -39.40 6.70
N LEU A 69 53.15 -39.13 6.70
CA LEU A 69 52.35 -39.04 7.92
C LEU A 69 52.28 -40.36 8.69
N ASN A 70 52.19 -41.50 7.98
CA ASN A 70 52.19 -42.83 8.61
C ASN A 70 53.53 -43.16 9.29
N LEU A 71 54.64 -42.60 8.79
CA LEU A 71 55.98 -42.86 9.27
C LEU A 71 56.41 -41.91 10.40
N ASP A 72 56.04 -40.64 10.32
CA ASP A 72 56.33 -39.61 11.33
C ASP A 72 55.18 -38.58 11.44
N PRO A 73 54.12 -38.86 12.22
CA PRO A 73 53.00 -37.93 12.38
C PRO A 73 53.47 -36.60 13.01
N ASN A 74 53.36 -35.50 12.26
CA ASN A 74 53.68 -34.16 12.75
C ASN A 74 52.75 -33.09 12.14
N ALA A 75 52.73 -31.91 12.77
CA ALA A 75 51.79 -30.84 12.41
C ALA A 75 51.99 -30.30 10.98
N GLY A 76 53.25 -30.22 10.52
CA GLY A 76 53.59 -29.73 9.19
C GLY A 76 53.01 -30.59 8.06
N ILE A 77 53.03 -31.92 8.21
CA ILE A 77 52.45 -32.83 7.22
C ILE A 77 50.91 -32.69 7.17
N TYR A 78 50.26 -32.63 8.34
CA TYR A 78 48.82 -32.40 8.41
C TYR A 78 48.41 -31.05 7.78
N TYR A 79 49.19 -29.99 8.00
CA TYR A 79 48.96 -28.69 7.38
C TYR A 79 49.09 -28.74 5.86
N ALA A 80 50.15 -29.36 5.33
CA ALA A 80 50.38 -29.50 3.90
C ALA A 80 49.26 -30.32 3.23
N LEU A 81 48.87 -31.46 3.81
CA LEU A 81 47.72 -32.25 3.36
C LEU A 81 46.44 -31.41 3.30
N SER A 82 46.19 -30.59 4.33
CA SER A 82 45.00 -29.74 4.38
C SER A 82 44.95 -28.75 3.22
N LYS A 83 46.08 -28.12 2.87
CA LYS A 83 46.17 -27.20 1.72
C LYS A 83 45.85 -27.90 0.41
N ASP A 84 46.44 -29.07 0.16
CA ASP A 84 46.24 -29.82 -1.09
C ASP A 84 44.81 -30.34 -1.21
N TYR A 85 44.24 -30.83 -0.10
CA TYR A 85 42.83 -31.18 -0.06
C TYR A 85 41.93 -29.99 -0.39
N LEU A 86 42.26 -28.79 0.09
CA LEU A 86 41.52 -27.58 -0.24
C LEU A 86 41.63 -27.23 -1.73
N LYS A 87 42.82 -27.36 -2.34
CA LYS A 87 43.03 -27.17 -3.79
C LYS A 87 42.22 -28.15 -4.64
N LEU A 88 41.97 -29.36 -4.13
CA LEU A 88 41.12 -30.37 -4.76
C LEU A 88 39.63 -30.28 -4.37
N ASN A 89 39.19 -29.20 -3.70
CA ASN A 89 37.83 -29.02 -3.20
C ASN A 89 37.34 -30.12 -2.24
N LYS A 90 38.26 -30.84 -1.57
CA LYS A 90 37.96 -31.88 -0.58
C LYS A 90 37.86 -31.29 0.83
N MET A 91 36.84 -30.45 1.03
CA MET A 91 36.70 -29.59 2.22
C MET A 91 36.70 -30.34 3.56
N LEU A 92 35.97 -31.46 3.68
CA LEU A 92 35.92 -32.24 4.93
C LEU A 92 37.28 -32.85 5.29
N LEU A 93 38.01 -33.37 4.30
CA LEU A 93 39.36 -33.91 4.51
C LEU A 93 40.33 -32.80 4.89
N SER A 94 40.24 -31.65 4.21
CA SER A 94 41.02 -30.46 4.55
C SER A 94 40.78 -30.03 6.00
N LEU A 95 39.52 -29.93 6.42
CA LEU A 95 39.10 -29.55 7.78
C LEU A 95 39.63 -30.53 8.84
N ASN A 96 39.53 -31.83 8.60
CA ASN A 96 40.02 -32.85 9.54
C ASN A 96 41.54 -32.77 9.73
N ASN A 97 42.29 -32.62 8.63
CA ASN A 97 43.75 -32.54 8.71
C ASN A 97 44.21 -31.25 9.41
N ILE A 98 43.61 -30.09 9.11
CA ILE A 98 44.02 -28.85 9.78
C ILE A 98 43.68 -28.85 11.27
N LYS A 99 42.59 -29.52 11.69
CA LYS A 99 42.27 -29.71 13.11
C LYS A 99 43.36 -30.50 13.84
N GLU A 100 43.89 -31.56 13.23
CA GLU A 100 45.01 -32.32 13.83
C GLU A 100 46.31 -31.50 13.84
N ALA A 101 46.60 -30.71 12.79
CA ALA A 101 47.74 -29.79 12.79
C ALA A 101 47.66 -28.78 13.95
N VAL A 102 46.51 -28.12 14.13
CA VAL A 102 46.28 -27.16 15.22
C VAL A 102 46.27 -27.84 16.60
N LYS A 103 45.87 -29.11 16.70
CA LYS A 103 45.92 -29.86 17.96
C LYS A 103 47.35 -30.15 18.40
N LEU A 104 48.24 -30.45 17.44
CA LEU A 104 49.67 -30.67 17.70
C LEU A 104 50.40 -29.36 17.99
N GLU A 105 50.11 -28.30 17.24
CA GLU A 105 50.71 -26.98 17.39
C GLU A 105 49.64 -25.90 17.56
N ASN A 106 49.18 -25.73 18.79
CA ASN A 106 47.99 -24.94 19.09
C ASN A 106 48.14 -23.42 18.94
N ASN A 107 49.36 -22.90 18.89
CA ASN A 107 49.67 -21.47 18.78
C ASN A 107 50.31 -21.10 17.44
N ASN A 108 50.33 -22.01 16.46
CA ASN A 108 50.84 -21.71 15.12
C ASN A 108 49.81 -20.85 14.36
N THR A 109 50.13 -19.58 14.12
CA THR A 109 49.21 -18.61 13.51
C THR A 109 48.85 -18.95 12.07
N GLU A 110 49.74 -19.60 11.31
CA GLU A 110 49.45 -20.03 9.93
C GLU A 110 48.42 -21.15 9.91
N TYR A 111 48.55 -22.13 10.82
CA TYR A 111 47.62 -23.25 10.93
C TYR A 111 46.24 -22.77 11.40
N LEU A 112 46.22 -21.88 12.39
CA LEU A 112 44.99 -21.23 12.85
C LEU A 112 44.35 -20.39 11.74
N THR A 113 45.14 -19.68 10.93
CA THR A 113 44.60 -18.89 9.80
C THR A 113 43.89 -19.79 8.79
N LEU A 114 44.52 -20.90 8.39
CA LEU A 114 43.90 -21.85 7.45
C LEU A 114 42.63 -22.48 8.04
N LEU A 115 42.66 -22.89 9.32
CA LEU A 115 41.48 -23.44 10.01
C LEU A 115 40.33 -22.42 10.05
N GLY A 116 40.63 -21.17 10.42
CA GLY A 116 39.67 -20.08 10.51
C GLY A 116 39.02 -19.78 9.16
N THR A 117 39.82 -19.73 8.10
CA THR A 117 39.33 -19.52 6.71
C THR A 117 38.46 -20.68 6.24
N ILE A 118 38.85 -21.93 6.49
CA ILE A 118 38.03 -23.10 6.13
C ILE A 118 36.67 -23.02 6.82
N TYR A 119 36.63 -22.67 8.12
CA TYR A 119 35.37 -22.46 8.83
C TYR A 119 34.50 -21.36 8.21
N GLN A 120 35.08 -20.24 7.75
CA GLN A 120 34.31 -19.19 7.07
C GLN A 120 33.67 -19.71 5.78
N VAL A 121 34.45 -20.40 4.94
CA VAL A 121 33.95 -20.93 3.67
C VAL A 121 32.90 -22.02 3.90
N SER A 122 32.99 -22.77 5.01
CA SER A 122 32.00 -23.78 5.42
C SER A 122 30.72 -23.18 6.00
N GLY A 123 30.62 -21.86 6.18
CA GLY A 123 29.50 -21.21 6.86
C GLY A 123 29.51 -21.38 8.38
N GLU A 124 30.57 -21.93 8.97
CA GLU A 124 30.74 -22.08 10.41
C GLU A 124 31.27 -20.78 11.04
N SER A 125 30.44 -19.72 11.04
CA SER A 125 30.80 -18.38 11.50
C SER A 125 31.32 -18.36 12.95
N ASP A 126 30.65 -19.04 13.88
CA ASP A 126 31.06 -19.07 15.29
C ASP A 126 32.42 -19.77 15.49
N SER A 127 32.64 -20.89 14.81
CA SER A 127 33.93 -21.60 14.84
C SER A 127 35.05 -20.71 14.31
N SER A 128 34.80 -19.99 13.21
CA SER A 128 35.75 -19.05 12.63
C SER A 128 36.08 -17.89 13.59
N GLN A 129 35.07 -17.31 14.24
CA GLN A 129 35.25 -16.23 15.21
C GLN A 129 36.17 -16.65 16.37
N VAL A 130 36.00 -17.87 16.89
CA VAL A 130 36.84 -18.43 17.96
C VAL A 130 38.28 -18.56 17.48
N VAL A 131 38.50 -19.13 16.29
CA VAL A 131 39.85 -19.36 15.76
C VAL A 131 40.58 -18.04 15.49
N PHE A 132 39.95 -17.07 14.83
CA PHE A 132 40.59 -15.77 14.59
C PHE A 132 40.80 -14.97 15.88
N SER A 133 39.91 -15.09 16.87
CA SER A 133 40.13 -14.47 18.18
C SER A 133 41.38 -15.03 18.86
N LYS A 134 41.64 -16.34 18.74
CA LYS A 134 42.86 -16.96 19.26
C LYS A 134 44.12 -16.42 18.60
N ILE A 135 44.09 -16.15 17.29
CA ILE A 135 45.24 -15.51 16.61
C ILE A 135 45.49 -14.12 17.20
N LEU A 136 44.44 -13.37 17.53
CA LEU A 136 44.56 -12.04 18.13
C LEU A 136 44.98 -12.04 19.60
N GLU A 137 44.84 -13.16 20.32
CA GLU A 137 45.44 -13.35 21.65
C GLU A 137 46.96 -13.53 21.54
N ILE A 138 47.45 -14.14 20.46
CA ILE A 138 48.88 -14.34 20.18
C ILE A 138 49.50 -13.04 19.64
N ASP A 139 48.87 -12.46 18.62
CA ASP A 139 49.28 -11.22 17.99
C ASP A 139 48.06 -10.32 17.76
N SER A 140 47.89 -9.36 18.68
CA SER A 140 46.77 -8.42 18.65
C SER A 140 46.80 -7.42 17.49
N THR A 141 47.92 -7.35 16.75
CA THR A 141 48.16 -6.47 15.59
C THR A 141 48.03 -7.19 14.25
N ASN A 142 47.71 -8.49 14.27
CA ASN A 142 47.55 -9.29 13.05
C ASN A 142 46.37 -8.79 12.19
N VAL A 143 46.67 -8.00 11.17
CA VAL A 143 45.68 -7.37 10.28
C VAL A 143 44.83 -8.40 9.54
N ASN A 144 45.43 -9.51 9.09
CA ASN A 144 44.72 -10.56 8.38
C ASN A 144 43.67 -11.23 9.29
N ALA A 145 44.06 -11.58 10.52
CA ALA A 145 43.14 -12.13 11.51
C ALA A 145 42.05 -11.12 11.91
N LEU A 146 42.39 -9.84 12.07
CA LEU A 146 41.40 -8.78 12.32
C LEU A 146 40.40 -8.67 11.15
N TYR A 147 40.87 -8.72 9.91
CA TYR A 147 40.03 -8.61 8.72
C TYR A 147 39.07 -9.79 8.60
N ASN A 148 39.57 -11.03 8.73
CA ASN A 148 38.71 -12.21 8.67
C ASN A 148 37.75 -12.28 9.87
N LEU A 149 38.18 -11.88 11.07
CA LEU A 149 37.30 -11.78 12.22
C LEU A 149 36.18 -10.75 11.97
N ALA A 150 36.52 -9.56 11.45
CA ALA A 150 35.55 -8.54 11.10
C ALA A 150 34.53 -9.03 10.07
N GLN A 151 34.99 -9.74 9.04
CA GLN A 151 34.12 -10.39 8.05
C GLN A 151 33.16 -11.41 8.68
N SER A 152 33.66 -12.29 9.57
CA SER A 152 32.81 -13.26 10.27
C SER A 152 31.73 -12.60 11.16
N TYR A 153 31.99 -11.39 11.66
CA TYR A 153 31.01 -10.63 12.43
C TYR A 153 29.95 -9.91 11.60
N GLN A 154 30.11 -9.77 10.28
CA GLN A 154 29.24 -8.88 9.50
C GLN A 154 27.77 -9.28 9.55
N ALA A 155 27.45 -10.57 9.51
CA ALA A 155 26.08 -11.06 9.53
C ALA A 155 25.45 -10.95 10.93
N ASP A 156 26.14 -11.48 11.96
CA ASP A 156 25.55 -11.67 13.30
C ASP A 156 25.79 -10.48 14.24
N LYS A 157 26.92 -9.79 14.08
CA LYS A 157 27.44 -8.79 15.04
C LYS A 157 27.99 -7.56 14.29
N PRO A 158 27.18 -6.86 13.49
CA PRO A 158 27.66 -5.82 12.56
C PRO A 158 28.35 -4.63 13.26
N ASN A 159 27.92 -4.24 14.45
CA ASN A 159 28.63 -3.20 15.22
C ASN A 159 30.03 -3.65 15.70
N LYS A 160 30.21 -4.94 16.00
CA LYS A 160 31.54 -5.48 16.34
C LYS A 160 32.42 -5.58 15.10
N ALA A 161 31.86 -5.94 13.95
CA ALA A 161 32.57 -5.90 12.67
C ALA A 161 33.11 -4.50 12.40
N LEU A 162 32.26 -3.45 12.50
CA LEU A 162 32.68 -2.05 12.34
C LEU A 162 33.82 -1.66 13.27
N LYS A 163 33.74 -2.01 14.57
CA LYS A 163 34.81 -1.73 15.53
C LYS A 163 36.11 -2.44 15.14
N THR A 164 36.02 -3.66 14.63
CA THR A 164 37.18 -4.47 14.24
C THR A 164 37.82 -3.90 12.96
N PHE A 165 37.03 -3.51 11.96
CA PHE A 165 37.53 -2.82 10.77
C PHE A 165 38.19 -1.47 11.10
N LYS A 166 37.59 -0.68 12.00
CA LYS A 166 38.21 0.59 12.47
C LYS A 166 39.58 0.35 13.14
N LYS A 167 39.71 -0.71 13.94
CA LYS A 167 41.00 -1.11 14.52
C LYS A 167 42.06 -1.42 13.44
N ILE A 168 41.65 -1.97 12.29
CA ILE A 168 42.58 -2.19 11.17
C ILE A 168 43.09 -0.84 10.64
N LEU A 169 42.18 0.12 10.40
CA LEU A 169 42.56 1.46 9.96
C LEU A 169 43.47 2.18 10.96
N ASP A 170 43.26 1.98 12.27
CA ASP A 170 44.15 2.52 13.31
C ASP A 170 45.59 1.96 13.23
N LEU A 171 45.76 0.75 12.67
CA LEU A 171 47.06 0.08 12.54
C LEU A 171 47.77 0.40 11.23
N ILE A 172 47.05 0.43 10.11
CA ILE A 172 47.66 0.54 8.77
C ILE A 172 47.37 1.86 8.05
N GLY A 173 46.53 2.72 8.64
CA GLY A 173 46.02 3.93 7.98
C GLY A 173 44.86 3.65 7.03
N GLN A 174 44.59 4.59 6.14
CA GLN A 174 43.53 4.47 5.13
C GLN A 174 43.82 3.30 4.18
N ASP A 175 42.93 2.32 4.15
CA ASP A 175 42.96 1.19 3.21
C ASP A 175 41.62 1.08 2.49
N TRP A 176 41.67 1.00 1.16
CA TRP A 176 40.47 1.01 0.32
C TRP A 176 39.54 -0.19 0.61
N ASN A 177 40.08 -1.40 0.78
CA ASN A 177 39.26 -2.60 1.00
C ASN A 177 38.54 -2.53 2.35
N VAL A 178 39.23 -2.06 3.38
CA VAL A 178 38.65 -1.90 4.72
C VAL A 178 37.61 -0.79 4.75
N LEU A 179 37.91 0.38 4.16
CA LEU A 179 36.96 1.49 4.05
C LEU A 179 35.71 1.10 3.26
N PHE A 180 35.86 0.38 2.15
CA PHE A 180 34.74 -0.12 1.37
C PHE A 180 33.83 -1.03 2.20
N LYS A 181 34.41 -1.95 3.00
CA LYS A 181 33.63 -2.81 3.92
C LYS A 181 32.96 -2.04 5.04
N ILE A 182 33.55 -0.95 5.52
CA ILE A 182 32.91 -0.06 6.50
C ILE A 182 31.72 0.68 5.85
N ALA A 183 31.89 1.22 4.64
CA ALA A 183 30.84 1.94 3.91
C ALA A 183 29.65 1.02 3.61
N GLU A 184 29.89 -0.17 3.05
CA GLU A 184 28.86 -1.20 2.77
C GLU A 184 28.06 -1.55 4.03
N LEU A 185 28.77 -1.72 5.16
CA LEU A 185 28.15 -2.09 6.41
C LEU A 185 27.37 -0.94 7.06
N ASN A 186 27.86 0.29 6.98
CA ASN A 186 27.15 1.47 7.47
C ASN A 186 25.87 1.73 6.65
N ASP A 187 25.93 1.61 5.33
CA ASP A 187 24.77 1.80 4.45
C ASP A 187 23.69 0.75 4.76
N ARG A 188 24.06 -0.52 4.90
CA ARG A 188 23.13 -1.59 5.29
C ARG A 188 22.51 -1.37 6.67
N LEU A 189 23.22 -0.72 7.59
CA LEU A 189 22.73 -0.36 8.91
C LEU A 189 21.90 0.93 8.93
N GLY A 190 21.75 1.63 7.81
CA GLY A 190 21.09 2.94 7.73
C GLY A 190 21.86 4.05 8.44
N LYS A 191 23.16 3.88 8.68
CA LYS A 191 24.05 4.86 9.33
C LYS A 191 24.55 5.88 8.30
N VAL A 192 23.65 6.74 7.86
CA VAL A 192 23.86 7.60 6.69
C VAL A 192 25.03 8.57 6.87
N ASP A 193 25.19 9.18 8.05
CA ASP A 193 26.31 10.10 8.33
C ASP A 193 27.66 9.39 8.24
N GLU A 194 27.78 8.19 8.81
CA GLU A 194 29.01 7.41 8.73
C GLU A 194 29.27 6.85 7.33
N THR A 195 28.23 6.51 6.57
CA THR A 195 28.36 6.14 5.15
C THR A 195 28.95 7.29 4.35
N ILE A 196 28.38 8.50 4.47
CA ILE A 196 28.88 9.71 3.80
C ILE A 196 30.36 9.89 4.08
N LYS A 197 30.74 9.94 5.37
CA LYS A 197 32.13 10.14 5.78
C LYS A 197 33.07 9.09 5.18
N THR A 198 32.68 7.81 5.24
CA THR A 198 33.53 6.72 4.75
C THR A 198 33.66 6.75 3.22
N VAL A 199 32.58 7.13 2.50
CA VAL A 199 32.61 7.25 1.04
C VAL A 199 33.42 8.48 0.60
N GLU A 200 33.39 9.58 1.34
CA GLU A 200 34.30 10.72 1.12
C GLU A 200 35.77 10.31 1.25
N GLU A 201 36.13 9.57 2.31
CA GLU A 201 37.49 9.02 2.48
C GLU A 201 37.89 8.08 1.32
N LEU A 202 36.96 7.26 0.80
CA LEU A 202 37.21 6.42 -0.37
C LEU A 202 37.44 7.24 -1.65
N LEU A 203 36.72 8.36 -1.81
CA LEU A 203 36.86 9.25 -2.96
C LEU A 203 38.13 10.11 -2.89
N GLU A 204 38.72 10.35 -1.71
CA GLU A 204 40.07 10.93 -1.59
C GLU A 204 41.13 10.00 -2.22
N LEU A 205 40.97 8.69 -2.05
CA LEU A 205 41.87 7.68 -2.63
C LEU A 205 41.62 7.46 -4.13
N ASN A 206 40.36 7.49 -4.56
CA ASN A 206 39.98 7.32 -5.97
C ASN A 206 38.92 8.34 -6.41
N PRO A 207 39.31 9.58 -6.77
CA PRO A 207 38.37 10.66 -7.08
C PRO A 207 37.54 10.46 -8.36
N SER A 208 37.89 9.49 -9.21
CA SER A 208 37.20 9.25 -10.49
C SER A 208 36.15 8.13 -10.41
N ASP A 209 36.00 7.47 -9.26
CA ASP A 209 35.05 6.37 -9.08
C ASP A 209 33.59 6.86 -9.13
N LEU A 210 32.94 6.66 -10.28
CA LEU A 210 31.57 7.09 -10.50
C LEU A 210 30.56 6.35 -9.62
N GLN A 211 30.83 5.09 -9.24
CA GLN A 211 29.90 4.33 -8.40
C GLN A 211 29.91 4.85 -6.97
N LEU A 212 31.10 5.17 -6.44
CA LEU A 212 31.22 5.82 -5.14
C LEU A 212 30.59 7.22 -5.13
N LYS A 213 30.74 7.99 -6.21
CA LYS A 213 30.06 9.29 -6.34
C LYS A 213 28.54 9.15 -6.31
N LYS A 214 27.98 8.17 -7.04
CA LYS A 214 26.52 7.89 -7.03
C LYS A 214 26.03 7.50 -5.64
N LEU A 215 26.77 6.63 -4.94
CA LEU A 215 26.46 6.24 -3.56
C LEU A 215 26.51 7.44 -2.60
N LEU A 216 27.50 8.33 -2.75
CA LEU A 216 27.60 9.55 -1.95
C LEU A 216 26.43 10.48 -2.19
N ILE A 217 26.07 10.73 -3.46
CA ILE A 217 24.91 11.54 -3.85
C ILE A 217 23.62 10.97 -3.25
N GLU A 218 23.40 9.65 -3.37
CA GLU A 218 22.22 9.00 -2.79
C GLU A 218 22.19 9.15 -1.26
N SER A 219 23.35 9.01 -0.61
CA SER A 219 23.50 9.20 0.83
C SER A 219 23.22 10.64 1.25
N TYR A 220 23.64 11.63 0.47
CA TYR A 220 23.28 13.03 0.70
C TYR A 220 21.78 13.28 0.60
N VAL A 221 21.11 12.71 -0.41
CA VAL A 221 19.64 12.79 -0.52
C VAL A 221 18.96 12.15 0.70
N LYS A 222 19.41 10.96 1.13
CA LYS A 222 18.91 10.28 2.34
C LYS A 222 19.12 11.14 3.61
N ASN A 223 20.24 11.87 3.69
CA ASN A 223 20.57 12.75 4.79
C ASN A 223 20.00 14.18 4.67
N LYS A 224 19.10 14.43 3.72
CA LYS A 224 18.51 15.75 3.44
C LYS A 224 19.51 16.85 3.05
N LYS A 225 20.72 16.47 2.65
CA LYS A 225 21.77 17.34 2.11
C LYS A 225 21.55 17.54 0.60
N TYR A 226 20.41 18.13 0.26
CA TYR A 226 19.95 18.18 -1.14
C TYR A 226 20.83 19.08 -2.02
N ASP A 227 21.33 20.19 -1.47
CA ASP A 227 22.13 21.13 -2.25
C ASP A 227 23.51 20.55 -2.58
N GLU A 228 24.14 19.84 -1.64
CA GLU A 228 25.38 19.10 -1.87
C GLU A 228 25.20 17.99 -2.91
N ALA A 229 24.10 17.24 -2.82
CA ALA A 229 23.75 16.24 -3.83
C ALA A 229 23.58 16.87 -5.22
N LEU A 230 22.82 17.97 -5.32
CA LEU A 230 22.53 18.64 -6.59
C LEU A 230 23.79 19.25 -7.23
N ASN A 231 24.68 19.86 -6.44
CA ASN A 231 25.95 20.38 -6.94
C ASN A 231 26.81 19.25 -7.53
N MET A 232 26.96 18.14 -6.80
CA MET A 232 27.68 16.96 -7.32
C MET A 232 27.03 16.40 -8.59
N LEU A 233 25.70 16.36 -8.65
CA LEU A 233 24.97 15.88 -9.80
C LEU A 233 25.18 16.78 -11.02
N GLU A 234 25.29 18.09 -10.84
CA GLU A 234 25.61 19.03 -11.92
C GLU A 234 26.98 18.75 -12.51
N ASP A 235 28.03 18.70 -11.68
CA ASP A 235 29.40 18.40 -12.13
C ASP A 235 29.49 17.05 -12.88
N ASN A 236 28.82 16.02 -12.37
CA ASN A 236 28.91 14.68 -12.97
C ASN A 236 28.05 14.54 -14.24
N LEU A 237 26.92 15.27 -14.34
CA LEU A 237 26.10 15.28 -15.56
C LEU A 237 26.71 16.12 -16.68
N GLU A 238 27.61 17.07 -16.39
CA GLU A 238 28.41 17.72 -17.44
C GLU A 238 29.32 16.72 -18.17
N ILE A 239 29.88 15.77 -17.43
CA ILE A 239 30.78 14.73 -17.98
C ILE A 239 29.99 13.55 -18.57
N PHE A 240 28.91 13.15 -17.88
CA PHE A 240 28.09 11.99 -18.24
C PHE A 240 26.61 12.39 -18.48
N PRO A 241 26.31 13.19 -19.52
CA PRO A 241 25.00 13.82 -19.70
C PRO A 241 23.84 12.86 -19.95
N ASN A 242 24.14 11.62 -20.35
CA ASN A 242 23.15 10.58 -20.65
C ASN A 242 23.11 9.46 -19.59
N ASP A 243 23.80 9.62 -18.45
CA ASP A 243 23.74 8.63 -17.38
C ASP A 243 22.38 8.71 -16.66
N LEU A 244 21.53 7.72 -16.95
CA LEU A 244 20.15 7.68 -16.46
C LEU A 244 20.06 7.60 -14.93
N ILE A 245 21.05 7.02 -14.26
CA ILE A 245 21.08 6.94 -12.80
C ILE A 245 21.35 8.33 -12.22
N LEU A 246 22.29 9.09 -12.78
CA LEU A 246 22.52 10.47 -12.35
C LEU A 246 21.29 11.35 -12.61
N ILE A 247 20.63 11.20 -13.77
CA ILE A 247 19.38 11.92 -14.06
C ILE A 247 18.29 11.56 -13.05
N GLU A 248 18.13 10.28 -12.71
CA GLU A 248 17.15 9.82 -11.71
C GLU A 248 17.47 10.37 -10.31
N LEU A 249 18.74 10.35 -9.90
CA LEU A 249 19.17 10.94 -8.62
C LEU A 249 18.90 12.45 -8.57
N LYS A 250 19.11 13.18 -9.68
CA LYS A 250 18.76 14.61 -9.77
C LYS A 250 17.28 14.86 -9.70
N GLY A 251 16.47 14.07 -10.40
CA GLY A 251 15.01 14.12 -10.30
C GLY A 251 14.53 13.90 -8.86
N ASN A 252 15.04 12.84 -8.21
CA ASN A 252 14.74 12.51 -6.83
C ASN A 252 15.13 13.62 -5.85
N ALA A 253 16.32 14.20 -5.99
CA ALA A 253 16.79 15.28 -5.12
C ALA A 253 15.86 16.51 -5.20
N HIS A 254 15.44 16.90 -6.41
CA HIS A 254 14.46 17.97 -6.59
C HIS A 254 13.09 17.64 -5.98
N ILE A 255 12.56 16.43 -6.19
CA ILE A 255 11.28 16.01 -5.60
C ILE A 255 11.34 16.04 -4.07
N LYS A 256 12.43 15.55 -3.45
CA LYS A 256 12.60 15.56 -1.99
C LYS A 256 12.72 16.97 -1.41
N LYS A 257 13.09 17.95 -2.24
CA LYS A 257 13.10 19.38 -1.92
C LYS A 257 11.77 20.08 -2.29
N GLU A 258 10.74 19.32 -2.68
CA GLU A 258 9.43 19.82 -3.13
C GLU A 258 9.48 20.67 -4.41
N GLU A 259 10.59 20.59 -5.15
CA GLU A 259 10.79 21.30 -6.43
C GLU A 259 10.24 20.47 -7.61
N TRP A 260 8.95 20.14 -7.56
CA TRP A 260 8.28 19.21 -8.48
C TRP A 260 8.51 19.52 -9.96
N ALA A 261 8.47 20.80 -10.35
CA ALA A 261 8.73 21.22 -11.73
C ALA A 261 10.11 20.80 -12.24
N LYS A 262 11.15 20.97 -11.41
CA LYS A 262 12.52 20.59 -11.77
C LYS A 262 12.68 19.08 -11.77
N GLY A 263 12.10 18.40 -10.77
CA GLY A 263 12.09 16.94 -10.72
C GLY A 263 11.44 16.31 -11.96
N ALA A 264 10.25 16.78 -12.32
CA ALA A 264 9.53 16.31 -13.52
C ALA A 264 10.32 16.55 -14.81
N LYS A 265 11.02 17.68 -14.92
CA LYS A 265 11.89 17.97 -16.08
C LYS A 265 12.98 16.92 -16.26
N GLU A 266 13.60 16.46 -15.16
CA GLU A 266 14.62 15.40 -15.21
C GLU A 266 13.98 14.04 -15.53
N TYR A 267 12.87 13.69 -14.89
CA TYR A 267 12.14 12.45 -15.19
C TYR A 267 11.62 12.37 -16.62
N LYS A 268 11.27 13.51 -17.23
CA LYS A 268 10.88 13.56 -18.64
C LYS A 268 12.00 13.10 -19.57
N LYS A 269 13.27 13.33 -19.22
CA LYS A 269 14.42 12.80 -19.99
C LYS A 269 14.48 11.27 -19.90
N ILE A 270 14.15 10.72 -18.74
CA ILE A 270 14.09 9.26 -18.49
C ILE A 270 12.93 8.63 -19.27
N ILE A 271 11.75 9.26 -19.27
CA ILE A 271 10.59 8.81 -20.06
C ILE A 271 10.89 8.77 -21.56
N LYS A 272 11.65 9.73 -22.09
CA LYS A 272 12.07 9.76 -23.50
C LYS A 272 13.12 8.73 -23.88
N SER A 273 13.77 8.09 -22.91
CA SER A 273 14.85 7.15 -23.18
C SER A 273 14.31 5.79 -23.59
N GLU A 274 14.76 5.28 -24.75
CA GLU A 274 14.46 3.91 -25.20
C GLU A 274 15.09 2.84 -24.31
N ALA A 275 16.14 3.18 -23.55
CA ALA A 275 16.81 2.26 -22.63
C ALA A 275 15.94 1.92 -21.40
N ILE A 276 14.91 2.73 -21.12
CA ILE A 276 14.00 2.49 -20.00
C ILE A 276 12.81 1.68 -20.50
N PRO A 277 12.61 0.46 -19.98
CA PRO A 277 11.47 -0.36 -20.38
C PRO A 277 10.16 0.28 -19.92
N PHE A 278 9.07 -0.10 -20.57
CA PHE A 278 7.71 0.34 -20.24
C PHE A 278 7.41 0.35 -18.74
N GLN A 279 7.77 -0.72 -18.01
CA GLN A 279 7.54 -0.82 -16.55
C GLN A 279 8.30 0.24 -15.75
N GLY A 280 9.50 0.63 -16.19
CA GLY A 280 10.26 1.72 -15.58
C GLY A 280 9.59 3.07 -15.81
N LYS A 281 9.13 3.32 -17.05
CA LYS A 281 8.36 4.54 -17.39
C LYS A 281 7.04 4.61 -16.61
N MET A 282 6.32 3.49 -16.50
CA MET A 282 5.10 3.34 -15.69
C MET A 282 5.34 3.68 -14.22
N ARG A 283 6.40 3.15 -13.60
CA ARG A 283 6.75 3.46 -12.20
C ARG A 283 6.87 4.97 -11.97
N ILE A 284 7.52 5.67 -12.89
CA ILE A 284 7.73 7.12 -12.80
C ILE A 284 6.39 7.86 -12.88
N VAL A 285 5.59 7.63 -13.94
CA VAL A 285 4.32 8.34 -14.12
C VAL A 285 3.32 8.03 -13.00
N LEU A 286 3.28 6.78 -12.50
CA LEU A 286 2.43 6.39 -11.37
C LEU A 286 2.85 7.06 -10.06
N SER A 287 4.15 7.27 -9.85
CA SER A 287 4.63 8.03 -8.68
C SER A 287 4.10 9.46 -8.71
N PHE A 288 4.19 10.15 -9.85
CA PHE A 288 3.66 11.52 -9.99
C PHE A 288 2.13 11.56 -9.94
N TYR A 289 1.46 10.59 -10.56
CA TYR A 289 0.00 10.46 -10.51
C TYR A 289 -0.50 10.27 -9.08
N GLY A 290 0.11 9.36 -8.31
CA GLY A 290 -0.25 9.11 -6.92
C GLY A 290 -0.11 10.35 -6.04
N GLU A 291 0.96 11.12 -6.22
CA GLU A 291 1.15 12.41 -5.53
C GLU A 291 0.13 13.44 -5.99
N ALA A 292 -0.18 13.51 -7.29
CA ALA A 292 -1.20 14.42 -7.84
C ALA A 292 -2.62 14.15 -7.34
N LEU A 293 -2.92 12.94 -6.84
CA LEU A 293 -4.20 12.64 -6.18
C LEU A 293 -4.30 13.27 -4.78
N ASN A 294 -3.17 13.52 -4.13
CA ASN A 294 -3.09 14.10 -2.79
C ASN A 294 -2.79 15.60 -2.82
N ASP A 295 -1.93 16.04 -3.74
CA ASP A 295 -1.53 17.43 -3.95
C ASP A 295 -1.84 17.87 -5.38
N SER A 296 -2.87 18.70 -5.51
CA SER A 296 -3.31 19.25 -6.80
C SER A 296 -2.23 20.08 -7.51
N SER A 297 -1.21 20.59 -6.79
CA SER A 297 -0.10 21.35 -7.38
C SER A 297 0.79 20.48 -8.29
N VAL A 298 0.77 19.16 -8.11
CA VAL A 298 1.57 18.20 -8.89
C VAL A 298 0.89 17.80 -10.20
N ILE A 299 -0.43 18.03 -10.33
CA ILE A 299 -1.24 17.62 -11.48
C ILE A 299 -0.63 18.06 -12.84
N PRO A 300 -0.17 19.32 -13.03
CA PRO A 300 0.39 19.74 -14.33
C PRO A 300 1.61 18.92 -14.73
N TYR A 301 2.45 18.53 -13.76
CA TYR A 301 3.66 17.75 -14.01
C TYR A 301 3.35 16.28 -14.27
N ALA A 302 2.39 15.70 -13.54
CA ALA A 302 1.90 14.36 -13.80
C ALA A 302 1.29 14.25 -15.20
N LYS A 303 0.46 15.22 -15.60
CA LYS A 303 -0.10 15.30 -16.96
C LYS A 303 1.00 15.40 -18.02
N ASP A 304 2.00 16.27 -17.84
CA ASP A 304 3.09 16.43 -18.80
C ASP A 304 3.92 15.14 -19.00
N LEU A 305 4.18 14.40 -17.92
CA LEU A 305 4.89 13.13 -17.99
C LEU A 305 4.05 12.02 -18.64
N LEU A 306 2.75 11.93 -18.31
CA LEU A 306 1.82 10.99 -18.94
C LEU A 306 1.68 11.26 -20.45
N MET A 307 1.51 12.53 -20.84
CA MET A 307 1.44 12.92 -22.26
C MET A 307 2.75 12.66 -23.02
N GLU A 308 3.90 12.79 -22.36
CA GLU A 308 5.17 12.41 -22.99
C GLU A 308 5.27 10.90 -23.17
N PHE A 309 4.82 10.12 -22.19
CA PHE A 309 4.86 8.67 -22.26
C PHE A 309 3.86 8.10 -23.27
N ASP A 310 2.67 8.69 -23.38
CA ASP A 310 1.62 8.33 -24.35
C ASP A 310 2.12 8.35 -25.81
N LYS A 311 3.12 9.17 -26.14
CA LYS A 311 3.72 9.20 -27.49
C LYS A 311 4.38 7.88 -27.89
N ASP A 312 4.87 7.12 -26.91
CA ASP A 312 5.62 5.89 -27.10
C ASP A 312 4.77 4.63 -26.86
N THR A 313 3.49 4.77 -26.51
CA THR A 313 2.64 3.64 -26.12
C THR A 313 1.18 3.84 -26.52
N SER A 314 0.48 2.73 -26.73
CA SER A 314 -0.97 2.71 -26.89
C SER A 314 -1.63 2.03 -25.70
N ASP A 315 -1.01 2.11 -24.53
CA ASP A 315 -1.55 1.51 -23.31
C ASP A 315 -2.71 2.37 -22.80
N TRP A 316 -3.90 1.77 -22.71
CA TRP A 316 -5.13 2.45 -22.30
C TRP A 316 -5.02 3.12 -20.92
N GLN A 317 -4.12 2.64 -20.04
CA GLN A 317 -3.99 3.14 -18.68
C GLN A 317 -3.52 4.59 -18.66
N ILE A 318 -2.67 5.00 -19.62
CA ILE A 318 -2.14 6.36 -19.70
C ILE A 318 -3.29 7.35 -19.91
N ASN A 319 -4.16 7.06 -20.87
CA ASN A 319 -5.33 7.88 -21.15
C ASN A 319 -6.36 7.83 -20.00
N ALA A 320 -6.53 6.70 -19.33
CA ALA A 320 -7.37 6.64 -18.12
C ALA A 320 -6.85 7.58 -17.01
N PHE A 321 -5.54 7.59 -16.74
CA PHE A 321 -4.95 8.50 -15.74
C PHE A 321 -5.05 9.96 -16.15
N LEU A 322 -4.88 10.28 -17.44
CA LEU A 322 -5.14 11.63 -17.95
C LEU A 322 -6.60 12.04 -17.76
N GLY A 323 -7.57 11.15 -18.01
CA GLY A 323 -8.98 11.38 -17.74
C GLY A 323 -9.26 11.72 -16.27
N GLU A 324 -8.71 10.94 -15.34
CA GLU A 324 -8.82 11.18 -13.88
C GLU A 324 -8.21 12.52 -13.44
N LEU A 325 -7.04 12.88 -13.97
CA LEU A 325 -6.40 14.14 -13.64
C LEU A 325 -7.16 15.35 -14.21
N ASN A 326 -7.80 15.21 -15.38
CA ASN A 326 -8.66 16.26 -15.94
C ASN A 326 -9.98 16.40 -15.18
N ASN A 327 -10.54 15.28 -14.70
CA ASN A 327 -11.68 15.27 -13.80
C ASN A 327 -11.39 16.10 -12.53
N LYS A 328 -10.21 15.94 -11.92
CA LYS A 328 -9.79 16.70 -10.73
C LYS A 328 -9.61 18.19 -10.98
N THR A 329 -9.19 18.59 -12.18
CA THR A 329 -9.04 20.00 -12.54
C THR A 329 -10.34 20.65 -13.03
N GLY A 330 -11.44 19.88 -13.14
CA GLY A 330 -12.72 20.37 -13.66
C GLY A 330 -12.73 20.59 -15.18
N ASP A 331 -11.80 19.98 -15.92
CA ASP A 331 -11.79 20.03 -17.38
C ASP A 331 -12.55 18.84 -17.95
N ASP A 332 -13.87 18.99 -18.03
CA ASP A 332 -14.77 17.92 -18.43
C ASP A 332 -14.57 17.50 -19.89
N SER A 333 -14.21 18.44 -20.76
CA SER A 333 -13.97 18.15 -22.18
C SER A 333 -12.75 17.25 -22.36
N LEU A 334 -11.63 17.55 -21.69
CA LEU A 334 -10.46 16.69 -21.74
C LEU A 334 -10.67 15.38 -20.98
N MET A 335 -11.41 15.40 -19.87
CA MET A 335 -11.78 14.18 -19.14
C MET A 335 -12.49 13.19 -20.06
N LEU A 336 -13.56 13.62 -20.74
CA LEU A 336 -14.31 12.79 -21.67
C LEU A 336 -13.43 12.28 -22.82
N LYS A 337 -12.66 13.18 -23.45
CA LYS A 337 -11.75 12.84 -24.55
C LYS A 337 -10.80 11.70 -24.16
N TYR A 338 -10.11 11.82 -23.03
CA TYR A 338 -9.12 10.82 -22.62
C TYR A 338 -9.76 9.50 -22.16
N PHE A 339 -10.94 9.54 -21.55
CA PHE A 339 -11.69 8.31 -21.28
C PHE A 339 -12.16 7.62 -22.56
N ASP A 340 -12.60 8.38 -23.57
CA ASP A 340 -12.99 7.82 -24.87
C ASP A 340 -11.81 7.13 -25.55
N GLU A 341 -10.66 7.80 -25.63
CA GLU A 341 -9.42 7.20 -26.17
C GLU A 341 -9.01 5.94 -25.38
N SER A 342 -9.13 5.96 -24.05
CA SER A 342 -8.85 4.77 -23.21
C SER A 342 -9.83 3.62 -23.48
N ILE A 343 -11.12 3.91 -23.65
CA ILE A 343 -12.17 2.93 -23.92
C ILE A 343 -12.00 2.31 -25.31
N GLU A 344 -11.59 3.09 -26.31
CA GLU A 344 -11.27 2.60 -27.66
C GLU A 344 -10.08 1.63 -27.64
N LEU A 345 -9.02 1.94 -26.89
CA LEU A 345 -7.86 1.07 -26.75
C LEU A 345 -8.16 -0.23 -25.96
N ALA A 346 -9.15 -0.20 -25.06
CA ALA A 346 -9.52 -1.33 -24.22
C ALA A 346 -11.03 -1.62 -24.26
N GLU A 347 -11.56 -1.93 -25.46
CA GLU A 347 -13.00 -2.09 -25.66
C GLU A 347 -13.69 -3.11 -24.75
N LEU A 348 -12.98 -4.16 -24.30
CA LEU A 348 -13.53 -5.20 -23.42
C LEU A 348 -13.34 -4.92 -21.92
N ASN A 349 -12.74 -3.78 -21.57
CA ASN A 349 -12.59 -3.37 -20.18
C ASN A 349 -13.88 -2.67 -19.69
N SER A 350 -14.67 -3.37 -18.88
CA SER A 350 -15.88 -2.80 -18.28
C SER A 350 -15.58 -1.75 -17.21
N ASP A 351 -14.44 -1.87 -16.54
CA ASP A 351 -14.12 -1.04 -15.38
C ASP A 351 -13.86 0.42 -15.77
N LEU A 352 -13.30 0.65 -16.96
CA LEU A 352 -13.16 2.00 -17.53
C LEU A 352 -14.51 2.69 -17.75
N ARG A 353 -15.47 1.96 -18.30
CA ARG A 353 -16.82 2.49 -18.56
C ARG A 353 -17.56 2.74 -17.25
N ILE A 354 -17.47 1.80 -16.31
CA ILE A 354 -18.03 1.96 -14.96
C ILE A 354 -17.45 3.22 -14.32
N ARG A 355 -16.13 3.40 -14.39
CA ARG A 355 -15.46 4.55 -13.80
C ARG A 355 -15.96 5.86 -14.41
N LEU A 356 -15.99 5.97 -15.74
CA LEU A 356 -16.53 7.16 -16.41
C LEU A 356 -18.00 7.43 -16.02
N GLY A 357 -18.84 6.38 -16.01
CA GLY A 357 -20.24 6.50 -15.61
C GLY A 357 -20.42 6.97 -14.17
N GLN A 358 -19.59 6.47 -13.24
CA GLN A 358 -19.57 6.93 -11.85
C GLN A 358 -19.17 8.40 -11.75
N LEU A 359 -18.11 8.83 -12.45
CA LEU A 359 -17.65 10.21 -12.43
C LEU A 359 -18.71 11.19 -12.94
N LEU A 360 -19.40 10.83 -14.04
CA LEU A 360 -20.49 11.64 -14.59
C LEU A 360 -21.67 11.70 -13.62
N PHE A 361 -22.04 10.57 -13.01
CA PHE A 361 -23.12 10.51 -12.02
C PHE A 361 -22.80 11.36 -10.77
N GLU A 362 -21.58 11.25 -10.22
CA GLU A 362 -21.14 12.02 -9.05
C GLU A 362 -21.12 13.54 -9.32
N LYS A 363 -20.85 13.94 -10.56
CA LYS A 363 -20.92 15.33 -11.00
C LYS A 363 -22.34 15.85 -11.24
N GLY A 364 -23.34 14.98 -11.23
CA GLY A 364 -24.71 15.31 -11.57
C GLY A 364 -24.97 15.47 -13.07
N ASP A 365 -24.01 15.11 -13.93
CA ASP A 365 -24.17 15.09 -15.39
C ASP A 365 -24.86 13.78 -15.82
N TYR A 366 -26.14 13.67 -15.44
CA TYR A 366 -26.92 12.46 -15.63
C TYR A 366 -27.21 12.18 -17.11
N GLU A 367 -27.33 13.22 -17.94
CA GLU A 367 -27.52 13.07 -19.39
C GLU A 367 -26.34 12.36 -20.04
N ASN A 368 -25.10 12.81 -19.80
CA ASN A 368 -23.93 12.12 -20.33
C ASN A 368 -23.75 10.75 -19.69
N ALA A 369 -24.03 10.61 -18.38
CA ALA A 369 -24.00 9.31 -17.71
C ALA A 369 -24.92 8.29 -18.41
N VAL A 370 -26.15 8.69 -18.77
CA VAL A 370 -27.07 7.85 -19.57
C VAL A 370 -26.46 7.50 -20.92
N ASN A 371 -26.03 8.50 -21.71
CA ASN A 371 -25.48 8.29 -23.05
C ASN A 371 -24.33 7.27 -23.06
N TYR A 372 -23.37 7.43 -22.15
CA TYR A 372 -22.24 6.52 -22.03
C TYR A 372 -22.66 5.15 -21.51
N MET A 373 -23.52 5.08 -20.49
CA MET A 373 -23.93 3.80 -19.92
C MET A 373 -24.86 2.99 -20.83
N GLU A 374 -25.63 3.63 -21.72
CA GLU A 374 -26.38 2.94 -22.77
C GLU A 374 -25.46 2.21 -23.76
N SER A 375 -24.32 2.80 -24.11
CA SER A 375 -23.31 2.12 -24.91
C SER A 375 -22.67 0.96 -24.13
N ALA A 376 -22.40 1.17 -22.84
CA ALA A 376 -21.79 0.18 -21.96
C ALA A 376 -22.70 -1.03 -21.74
N VAL A 377 -24.01 -0.84 -21.52
CA VAL A 377 -24.96 -1.94 -21.27
C VAL A 377 -25.18 -2.80 -22.51
N LYS A 378 -25.10 -2.22 -23.72
CA LYS A 378 -25.14 -3.00 -24.98
C LYS A 378 -23.97 -3.97 -25.08
N ARG A 379 -22.78 -3.56 -24.61
CA ARG A 379 -21.57 -4.39 -24.62
C ARG A 379 -21.52 -5.37 -23.45
N PHE A 380 -21.97 -4.94 -22.28
CA PHE A 380 -21.91 -5.69 -21.01
C PHE A 380 -23.29 -5.83 -20.35
N PRO A 381 -24.26 -6.49 -21.00
CA PRO A 381 -25.66 -6.53 -20.53
C PRO A 381 -25.85 -7.26 -19.20
N ARG A 382 -24.86 -8.07 -18.78
CA ARG A 382 -24.85 -8.81 -17.51
C ARG A 382 -23.96 -8.19 -16.44
N ASN A 383 -23.45 -6.98 -16.64
CA ASN A 383 -22.71 -6.27 -15.61
C ASN A 383 -23.67 -5.55 -14.66
N HIS A 384 -23.63 -5.90 -13.37
CA HIS A 384 -24.50 -5.33 -12.34
C HIS A 384 -24.33 -3.81 -12.23
N VAL A 385 -23.09 -3.34 -12.10
CA VAL A 385 -22.78 -1.93 -11.84
C VAL A 385 -23.19 -1.03 -13.00
N ILE A 386 -22.99 -1.48 -14.25
CA ILE A 386 -23.42 -0.73 -15.44
C ILE A 386 -24.94 -0.58 -15.47
N ASN A 387 -25.69 -1.66 -15.26
CA ASN A 387 -27.16 -1.59 -15.22
C ASN A 387 -27.64 -0.71 -14.06
N PHE A 388 -26.96 -0.78 -12.91
CA PHE A 388 -27.29 0.01 -11.74
C PHE A 388 -27.06 1.51 -11.96
N ILE A 389 -25.88 1.91 -12.46
CA ILE A 389 -25.59 3.32 -12.76
C ILE A 389 -26.54 3.85 -13.83
N LEU A 390 -26.77 3.12 -14.92
CA LEU A 390 -27.72 3.54 -15.97
C LEU A 390 -29.14 3.77 -15.40
N GLY A 391 -29.61 2.81 -14.60
CA GLY A 391 -30.91 2.90 -13.94
C GLY A 391 -31.00 4.08 -12.96
N LEU A 392 -29.94 4.31 -12.18
CA LEU A 392 -29.86 5.46 -11.29
C LEU A 392 -29.86 6.79 -12.05
N SER A 393 -29.09 6.90 -13.14
CA SER A 393 -29.03 8.12 -13.95
C SER A 393 -30.39 8.45 -14.56
N PHE A 394 -31.13 7.46 -15.08
CA PHE A 394 -32.51 7.67 -15.52
C PHE A 394 -33.44 8.11 -14.38
N ALA A 395 -33.32 7.51 -13.19
CA ALA A 395 -34.13 7.87 -12.03
C ALA A 395 -33.86 9.31 -11.56
N GLN A 396 -32.60 9.77 -11.60
CA GLN A 396 -32.25 11.17 -11.27
C GLN A 396 -32.83 12.16 -12.28
N LEU A 397 -32.94 11.77 -13.55
CA LEU A 397 -33.65 12.54 -14.58
C LEU A 397 -35.18 12.45 -14.47
N SER A 398 -35.72 11.89 -13.38
CA SER A 398 -37.15 11.61 -13.18
C SER A 398 -37.79 10.71 -14.26
N LYS A 399 -36.96 9.99 -15.04
CA LYS A 399 -37.40 9.05 -16.09
C LYS A 399 -37.55 7.64 -15.51
N HIS A 400 -38.41 7.49 -14.51
CA HIS A 400 -38.55 6.23 -13.76
C HIS A 400 -38.97 5.04 -14.62
N LYS A 401 -39.81 5.27 -15.64
CA LYS A 401 -40.22 4.22 -16.60
C LYS A 401 -39.04 3.64 -17.38
N ASP A 402 -38.07 4.48 -17.76
CA ASP A 402 -36.85 4.07 -18.46
C ASP A 402 -35.83 3.44 -17.50
N ALA A 403 -35.81 3.85 -16.24
CA ALA A 403 -34.93 3.30 -15.20
C ALA A 403 -35.27 1.84 -14.84
N ILE A 404 -36.57 1.52 -14.75
CA ILE A 404 -37.10 0.22 -14.30
C ILE A 404 -36.45 -1.00 -14.99
N PRO A 405 -36.35 -1.11 -16.33
CA PRO A 405 -35.75 -2.30 -16.96
C PRO A 405 -34.30 -2.53 -16.54
N TYR A 406 -33.50 -1.47 -16.38
CA TYR A 406 -32.09 -1.57 -15.99
C TYR A 406 -31.93 -1.85 -14.50
N LEU A 407 -32.72 -1.20 -13.63
CA LEU A 407 -32.72 -1.47 -12.19
C LEU A 407 -33.20 -2.90 -11.89
N LYS A 408 -34.24 -3.36 -12.60
CA LYS A 408 -34.69 -4.76 -12.54
C LYS A 408 -33.57 -5.72 -12.92
N LYS A 409 -32.86 -5.44 -14.03
CA LYS A 409 -31.70 -6.23 -14.46
C LYS A 409 -30.60 -6.25 -13.39
N ALA A 410 -30.30 -5.11 -12.77
CA ALA A 410 -29.34 -5.03 -11.69
C ALA A 410 -29.76 -5.87 -10.47
N VAL A 411 -31.04 -5.83 -10.06
CA VAL A 411 -31.55 -6.68 -8.98
C VAL A 411 -31.48 -8.18 -9.33
N GLU A 412 -31.73 -8.55 -10.60
CA GLU A 412 -31.57 -9.94 -11.04
C GLU A 412 -30.10 -10.43 -10.96
N LEU A 413 -29.15 -9.53 -11.28
CA LEU A 413 -27.72 -9.85 -11.32
C LEU A 413 -27.08 -9.86 -9.92
N ASN A 414 -27.45 -8.91 -9.06
CA ASN A 414 -27.04 -8.90 -7.66
C ASN A 414 -28.25 -8.72 -6.73
N PRO A 415 -28.92 -9.83 -6.40
CA PRO A 415 -30.17 -9.77 -5.66
C PRO A 415 -30.04 -9.32 -4.20
N ASN A 416 -28.83 -9.39 -3.62
CA ASN A 416 -28.57 -9.03 -2.22
C ASN A 416 -27.90 -7.64 -2.08
N ASP A 417 -27.87 -6.84 -3.15
CA ASP A 417 -27.40 -5.47 -3.08
C ASP A 417 -28.48 -4.54 -2.51
N LEU A 418 -28.21 -3.92 -1.36
CA LEU A 418 -29.16 -3.06 -0.66
C LEU A 418 -29.58 -1.86 -1.53
N ASN A 419 -28.62 -1.16 -2.11
CA ASN A 419 -28.85 0.07 -2.87
C ASN A 419 -29.64 -0.19 -4.16
N THR A 420 -29.36 -1.30 -4.84
CA THR A 420 -30.10 -1.71 -6.03
C THR A 420 -31.57 -2.02 -5.70
N ASN A 421 -31.83 -2.73 -4.59
CA ASN A 421 -33.21 -2.99 -4.13
C ASN A 421 -33.95 -1.69 -3.79
N LEU A 422 -33.30 -0.75 -3.11
CA LEU A 422 -33.86 0.56 -2.77
C LEU A 422 -34.17 1.39 -4.02
N ALA A 423 -33.20 1.52 -4.93
CA ALA A 423 -33.35 2.29 -6.17
C ALA A 423 -34.45 1.73 -7.07
N TYR A 424 -34.53 0.40 -7.19
CA TYR A 424 -35.59 -0.24 -7.96
C TYR A 424 -36.96 -0.02 -7.33
N SER A 425 -37.07 -0.19 -6.00
CA SER A 425 -38.31 0.06 -5.27
C SER A 425 -38.76 1.51 -5.38
N PHE A 426 -37.83 2.46 -5.37
CA PHE A 426 -38.12 3.88 -5.54
C PHE A 426 -38.72 4.13 -6.93
N SER A 427 -38.07 3.67 -8.00
CA SER A 427 -38.60 3.85 -9.35
C SER A 427 -39.95 3.18 -9.57
N LEU A 428 -40.22 2.02 -8.95
CA LEU A 428 -41.53 1.36 -8.98
C LEU A 428 -42.62 2.17 -8.27
N ASN A 429 -42.32 2.72 -7.09
CA ASN A 429 -43.28 3.57 -6.37
C ASN A 429 -43.60 4.84 -7.17
N GLN A 430 -42.62 5.44 -7.86
CA GLN A 430 -42.85 6.60 -8.74
C GLN A 430 -43.67 6.27 -10.01
N THR A 431 -43.90 4.98 -10.32
CA THR A 431 -44.76 4.53 -11.42
C THR A 431 -46.05 3.85 -10.94
N ASP A 432 -46.42 4.06 -9.67
CA ASP A 432 -47.60 3.48 -9.00
C ASP A 432 -47.58 1.94 -8.88
N ASP A 433 -46.42 1.29 -9.05
CA ASP A 433 -46.21 -0.15 -8.90
C ASP A 433 -45.90 -0.55 -7.43
N ASP A 434 -46.68 0.00 -6.49
CA ASP A 434 -46.45 -0.07 -5.05
C ASP A 434 -46.33 -1.48 -4.48
N GLU A 435 -47.13 -2.43 -4.99
CA GLU A 435 -47.09 -3.82 -4.48
C GLU A 435 -45.75 -4.48 -4.79
N GLU A 436 -45.19 -4.23 -5.97
CA GLU A 436 -43.88 -4.75 -6.35
C GLU A 436 -42.77 -4.03 -5.57
N ALA A 437 -42.87 -2.70 -5.41
CA ALA A 437 -41.95 -1.92 -4.58
C ALA A 437 -41.85 -2.47 -3.15
N LEU A 438 -42.99 -2.80 -2.52
CA LEU A 438 -43.02 -3.38 -1.17
C LEU A 438 -42.31 -4.74 -1.07
N ILE A 439 -42.26 -5.53 -2.15
CA ILE A 439 -41.53 -6.81 -2.17
C ILE A 439 -40.03 -6.56 -2.06
N PHE A 440 -39.50 -5.64 -2.86
CA PHE A 440 -38.07 -5.32 -2.89
C PHE A 440 -37.63 -4.50 -1.66
N LEU A 441 -38.50 -3.67 -1.09
CA LEU A 441 -38.24 -3.04 0.22
C LEU A 441 -38.17 -4.07 1.36
N LYS A 442 -39.07 -5.06 1.38
CA LYS A 442 -38.95 -6.16 2.35
C LYS A 442 -37.66 -6.96 2.16
N ARG A 443 -37.18 -7.06 0.92
CA ARG A 443 -35.90 -7.70 0.62
C ARG A 443 -34.72 -6.86 1.14
N ALA A 444 -34.73 -5.55 0.92
CA ALA A 444 -33.78 -4.62 1.51
C ALA A 444 -33.72 -4.78 3.04
N LEU A 445 -34.88 -4.88 3.72
CA LEU A 445 -34.96 -5.11 5.16
C LEU A 445 -34.53 -6.50 5.64
N ARG A 446 -34.45 -7.50 4.75
CA ARG A 446 -33.81 -8.79 5.10
C ARG A 446 -32.29 -8.68 5.09
N ILE A 447 -31.73 -7.78 4.27
CA ILE A 447 -30.30 -7.52 4.20
C ILE A 447 -29.89 -6.63 5.37
N ASP A 448 -30.61 -5.53 5.58
CA ASP A 448 -30.45 -4.63 6.72
C ASP A 448 -31.81 -4.32 7.35
N SER A 449 -32.11 -5.03 8.44
CA SER A 449 -33.36 -4.89 9.20
C SER A 449 -33.57 -3.52 9.85
N ARG A 450 -32.53 -2.69 9.94
CA ARG A 450 -32.58 -1.36 10.55
C ARG A 450 -32.40 -0.25 9.54
N ASN A 451 -32.46 -0.54 8.24
CA ASN A 451 -32.34 0.48 7.20
C ASN A 451 -33.52 1.45 7.23
N THR A 452 -33.27 2.68 7.68
CA THR A 452 -34.31 3.70 7.90
C THR A 452 -34.95 4.17 6.59
N GLN A 453 -34.17 4.25 5.51
CA GLN A 453 -34.65 4.61 4.18
C GLN A 453 -35.71 3.61 3.68
N ALA A 454 -35.44 2.31 3.74
CA ALA A 454 -36.40 1.27 3.36
C ALA A 454 -37.69 1.34 4.19
N ILE A 455 -37.56 1.50 5.52
CA ILE A 455 -38.71 1.61 6.44
C ILE A 455 -39.53 2.86 6.11
N GLY A 456 -38.87 3.99 5.88
CA GLY A 456 -39.50 5.26 5.53
C GLY A 456 -40.25 5.21 4.19
N MET A 457 -39.66 4.58 3.17
CA MET A 457 -40.32 4.35 1.87
C MET A 457 -41.55 3.44 2.01
N MET A 458 -41.47 2.37 2.80
CA MET A 458 -42.65 1.55 3.11
C MET A 458 -43.72 2.37 3.84
N GLY A 459 -43.31 3.24 4.76
CA GLY A 459 -44.20 4.17 5.47
C GLY A 459 -44.95 5.09 4.52
N MET A 460 -44.25 5.64 3.52
CA MET A 460 -44.81 6.49 2.46
C MET A 460 -45.82 5.70 1.61
N ILE A 461 -45.45 4.53 1.09
CA ILE A 461 -46.37 3.69 0.30
C ILE A 461 -47.65 3.35 1.09
N TYR A 462 -47.53 3.00 2.38
CA TYR A 462 -48.71 2.71 3.19
C TYR A 462 -49.55 3.96 3.51
N ASN A 463 -48.94 5.15 3.56
CA ASN A 463 -49.65 6.42 3.68
C ASN A 463 -50.53 6.65 2.45
N ASP A 464 -49.97 6.50 1.26
CA ASP A 464 -50.65 6.78 -0.02
C ASP A 464 -51.79 5.79 -0.27
N LYS A 465 -51.59 4.53 0.16
CA LYS A 465 -52.64 3.50 0.20
C LYS A 465 -53.66 3.69 1.33
N LYS A 466 -53.56 4.77 2.12
CA LYS A 466 -54.44 5.13 3.24
C LYS A 466 -54.47 4.08 4.37
N VAL A 467 -53.43 3.24 4.48
CA VAL A 467 -53.24 2.26 5.55
C VAL A 467 -52.44 2.89 6.68
N TYR A 468 -53.04 3.90 7.29
CA TYR A 468 -52.38 4.85 8.19
C TYR A 468 -51.73 4.21 9.42
N ASN A 469 -52.37 3.21 10.02
CA ASN A 469 -51.82 2.51 11.19
C ASN A 469 -50.46 1.85 10.90
N LYS A 470 -50.28 1.26 9.71
CA LYS A 470 -49.00 0.68 9.29
C LYS A 470 -47.99 1.77 8.96
N SER A 471 -48.42 2.82 8.25
CA SER A 471 -47.58 3.97 7.94
C SER A 471 -46.99 4.60 9.21
N ASP A 472 -47.84 4.92 10.19
CA ASP A 472 -47.44 5.55 11.45
C ASP A 472 -46.52 4.65 12.28
N SER A 473 -46.76 3.34 12.26
CA SER A 473 -45.90 2.35 12.93
C SER A 473 -44.52 2.29 12.29
N LEU A 474 -44.43 2.32 10.96
CA LEU A 474 -43.17 2.30 10.22
C LEU A 474 -42.39 3.59 10.40
N TYR A 475 -43.04 4.75 10.26
CA TYR A 475 -42.38 6.03 10.52
C TYR A 475 -41.91 6.15 11.98
N SER A 476 -42.73 5.72 12.94
CA SER A 476 -42.32 5.71 14.36
C SER A 476 -41.15 4.77 14.61
N LEU A 477 -41.11 3.61 13.93
CA LEU A 477 -39.97 2.69 13.98
C LEU A 477 -38.72 3.35 13.38
N ALA A 478 -38.82 3.98 12.20
CA ALA A 478 -37.70 4.64 11.56
C ALA A 478 -37.12 5.77 12.44
N VAL A 479 -37.98 6.61 13.00
CA VAL A 479 -37.58 7.68 13.94
C VAL A 479 -36.98 7.12 15.24
N SER A 480 -37.41 5.92 15.67
CA SER A 480 -36.81 5.25 16.85
C SER A 480 -35.41 4.71 16.59
N ILE A 481 -35.11 4.33 15.34
CA ILE A 481 -33.79 3.84 14.91
C ILE A 481 -32.84 5.02 14.71
N ASP A 482 -33.28 6.04 13.97
CA ASP A 482 -32.56 7.29 13.78
C ASP A 482 -33.51 8.48 13.95
N SER A 483 -33.36 9.15 15.09
CA SER A 483 -34.17 10.33 15.42
C SER A 483 -33.66 11.64 14.81
N THR A 484 -32.55 11.57 14.06
CA THR A 484 -31.86 12.70 13.42
C THR A 484 -32.03 12.72 11.91
N ASP A 485 -32.58 11.66 11.31
CA ASP A 485 -32.91 11.59 9.88
C ASP A 485 -34.00 12.60 9.53
N ILE A 486 -33.59 13.76 8.99
CA ILE A 486 -34.47 14.88 8.70
C ILE A 486 -35.45 14.59 7.56
N LEU A 487 -35.10 13.72 6.62
CA LEU A 487 -35.98 13.32 5.52
C LEU A 487 -37.15 12.53 6.07
N ILE A 488 -36.89 11.58 6.97
CA ILE A 488 -37.93 10.78 7.62
C ILE A 488 -38.80 11.64 8.54
N LEU A 489 -38.19 12.54 9.32
CA LEU A 489 -38.92 13.47 10.16
C LEU A 489 -39.86 14.37 9.33
N ASN A 490 -39.39 14.87 8.20
CA ASN A 490 -40.19 15.67 7.28
C ASN A 490 -41.35 14.86 6.70
N ASN A 491 -41.05 13.69 6.11
CA ASN A 491 -42.07 12.86 5.47
C ASN A 491 -43.15 12.40 6.46
N PHE A 492 -42.76 12.07 7.70
CA PHE A 492 -43.72 11.72 8.74
C PHE A 492 -44.56 12.93 9.19
N ALA A 493 -43.93 14.10 9.37
CA ALA A 493 -44.65 15.33 9.69
C ALA A 493 -45.67 15.69 8.61
N TYR A 494 -45.28 15.58 7.34
CA TYR A 494 -46.16 15.80 6.20
C TYR A 494 -47.37 14.85 6.21
N SER A 495 -47.15 13.55 6.39
CA SER A 495 -48.22 12.55 6.49
C SER A 495 -49.23 12.84 7.62
N LEU A 496 -48.74 13.27 8.79
CA LEU A 496 -49.59 13.66 9.92
C LEU A 496 -50.37 14.94 9.62
N ALA A 497 -49.71 15.94 9.02
CA ALA A 497 -50.30 17.22 8.64
C ALA A 497 -51.39 17.07 7.58
N GLN A 498 -51.15 16.25 6.54
CA GLN A 498 -52.12 15.98 5.49
C GLN A 498 -53.46 15.51 6.07
N ARG A 499 -53.39 14.62 7.08
CA ARG A 499 -54.54 14.08 7.83
C ARG A 499 -55.08 14.99 8.93
N GLY A 500 -54.35 16.04 9.32
CA GLY A 500 -54.77 16.96 10.39
C GLY A 500 -54.66 16.38 11.80
N ILE A 501 -53.76 15.42 12.04
CA ILE A 501 -53.61 14.74 13.33
C ILE A 501 -52.21 14.99 13.93
N GLU A 502 -52.09 14.93 15.25
CA GLU A 502 -50.82 15.11 15.99
C GLU A 502 -49.99 16.32 15.51
N LEU A 503 -50.66 17.44 15.22
CA LEU A 503 -50.04 18.59 14.53
C LEU A 503 -48.88 19.21 15.32
N GLU A 504 -48.95 19.21 16.65
CA GLU A 504 -47.85 19.68 17.50
C GLU A 504 -46.62 18.76 17.40
N ARG A 505 -46.82 17.46 17.22
CA ARG A 505 -45.75 16.49 17.00
C ARG A 505 -45.17 16.68 15.60
N ALA A 506 -46.01 16.81 14.59
CA ALA A 506 -45.59 17.11 13.22
C ALA A 506 -44.74 18.38 13.17
N LEU A 507 -45.19 19.46 13.84
CA LEU A 507 -44.45 20.72 13.93
C LEU A 507 -43.06 20.54 14.55
N LYS A 508 -42.95 19.81 15.67
CA LYS A 508 -41.65 19.52 16.30
C LYS A 508 -40.71 18.74 15.39
N MET A 509 -41.23 17.81 14.60
CA MET A 509 -40.42 16.99 13.68
C MET A 509 -39.92 17.83 12.50
N VAL A 510 -40.81 18.53 11.79
CA VAL A 510 -40.41 19.35 10.63
C VAL A 510 -39.55 20.56 11.03
N GLN A 511 -39.74 21.12 12.23
CA GLN A 511 -38.87 22.19 12.73
C GLN A 511 -37.41 21.74 12.81
N LYS A 512 -37.13 20.47 13.14
CA LYS A 512 -35.77 19.94 13.11
C LYS A 512 -35.21 19.91 11.69
N ALA A 513 -36.01 19.51 10.71
CA ALA A 513 -35.61 19.47 9.30
C ALA A 513 -35.31 20.88 8.77
N VAL A 514 -36.22 21.84 8.99
CA VAL A 514 -36.03 23.25 8.59
C VAL A 514 -34.85 23.91 9.32
N ASN A 515 -34.63 23.61 10.60
CA ASN A 515 -33.47 24.16 11.32
C ASN A 515 -32.14 23.63 10.77
N LYS A 516 -32.14 22.42 10.22
CA LYS A 516 -30.94 21.78 9.65
C LYS A 516 -30.68 22.25 8.22
N GLU A 517 -31.74 22.37 7.43
CA GLU A 517 -31.72 22.82 6.04
C GLU A 517 -32.76 23.94 5.82
N PRO A 518 -32.42 25.20 6.17
CA PRO A 518 -33.36 26.31 6.15
C PRO A 518 -33.77 26.76 4.74
N GLU A 519 -33.02 26.35 3.72
CA GLU A 519 -33.24 26.68 2.30
C GLU A 519 -33.78 25.49 1.49
N ASN A 520 -34.29 24.45 2.17
CA ASN A 520 -34.93 23.32 1.50
C ASN A 520 -36.43 23.61 1.29
N SER A 521 -36.83 23.80 0.04
CA SER A 521 -38.21 24.16 -0.33
C SER A 521 -39.24 23.15 0.18
N SER A 522 -38.98 21.85 0.09
CA SER A 522 -39.92 20.81 0.54
C SER A 522 -40.14 20.82 2.06
N TYR A 523 -39.10 21.15 2.84
CA TYR A 523 -39.21 21.24 4.30
C TYR A 523 -39.95 22.50 4.73
N LEU A 524 -39.69 23.62 4.03
CA LEU A 524 -40.41 24.88 4.22
C LEU A 524 -41.91 24.74 3.88
N ASP A 525 -42.23 24.02 2.81
CA ASP A 525 -43.62 23.71 2.47
C ASP A 525 -44.28 22.86 3.56
N THR A 526 -43.62 21.80 4.00
CA THR A 526 -44.16 20.90 5.03
C THR A 526 -44.45 21.64 6.33
N ILE A 527 -43.55 22.51 6.81
CA ILE A 527 -43.81 23.30 8.02
C ILE A 527 -44.93 24.32 7.81
N GLY A 528 -44.99 24.93 6.63
CA GLY A 528 -46.08 25.84 6.26
C GLY A 528 -47.44 25.14 6.25
N TRP A 529 -47.49 23.92 5.69
CA TRP A 529 -48.68 23.08 5.67
C TRP A 529 -49.11 22.62 7.06
N VAL A 530 -48.17 22.30 7.95
CA VAL A 530 -48.46 22.04 9.38
C VAL A 530 -49.12 23.26 10.01
N TYR A 531 -48.56 24.47 9.84
CA TYR A 531 -49.15 25.70 10.38
C TYR A 531 -50.54 25.98 9.77
N PHE A 532 -50.73 25.71 8.49
CA PHE A 532 -52.03 25.84 7.83
C PHE A 532 -53.09 24.94 8.49
N LYS A 533 -52.73 23.67 8.74
CA LYS A 533 -53.60 22.69 9.40
C LYS A 533 -53.88 23.04 10.87
N MET A 534 -52.97 23.78 11.52
CA MET A 534 -53.16 24.35 12.86
C MET A 534 -53.98 25.66 12.85
N ASN A 535 -54.51 26.09 11.70
CA ASN A 535 -55.20 27.36 11.49
C ASN A 535 -54.35 28.62 11.73
N ASN A 536 -53.02 28.49 11.72
CA ASN A 536 -52.10 29.63 11.78
C ASN A 536 -51.72 30.06 10.36
N TYR A 537 -52.67 30.67 9.67
CA TYR A 537 -52.54 30.98 8.24
C TYR A 537 -51.45 32.02 7.92
N GLU A 538 -51.16 32.95 8.83
CA GLU A 538 -50.08 33.94 8.63
C GLU A 538 -48.70 33.29 8.69
N LYS A 539 -48.44 32.38 9.63
CA LYS A 539 -47.20 31.61 9.63
C LYS A 539 -47.12 30.64 8.46
N ALA A 540 -48.23 30.00 8.10
CA ALA A 540 -48.29 29.14 6.93
C ALA A 540 -47.85 29.89 5.66
N LYS A 541 -48.39 31.10 5.48
CA LYS A 541 -48.01 32.01 4.39
C LYS A 541 -46.52 32.32 4.42
N GLU A 542 -45.96 32.69 5.58
CA GLU A 542 -44.54 33.03 5.71
C GLU A 542 -43.62 31.91 5.20
N TYR A 543 -43.88 30.66 5.60
CA TYR A 543 -43.03 29.53 5.21
C TYR A 543 -43.25 29.09 3.76
N ILE A 544 -44.50 29.07 3.28
CA ILE A 544 -44.79 28.67 1.88
C ILE A 544 -44.29 29.74 0.90
N ASP A 545 -44.34 31.04 1.24
CA ASP A 545 -43.73 32.10 0.43
C ASP A 545 -42.22 31.85 0.27
N LYS A 546 -41.51 31.52 1.36
CA LYS A 546 -40.07 31.16 1.31
C LYS A 546 -39.82 29.93 0.45
N ALA A 547 -40.68 28.91 0.52
CA ALA A 547 -40.57 27.71 -0.31
C ALA A 547 -40.66 28.04 -1.82
N ILE A 548 -41.58 28.94 -2.18
CA ILE A 548 -41.81 29.39 -3.56
C ILE A 548 -40.68 30.29 -4.08
N GLU A 549 -40.05 31.08 -3.22
CA GLU A 549 -38.85 31.86 -3.60
C GLU A 549 -37.71 30.95 -4.06
N ILE A 550 -37.63 29.72 -3.55
CA ILE A 550 -36.64 28.71 -3.93
C ILE A 550 -37.09 27.90 -5.14
N ASP A 551 -38.35 27.45 -5.17
CA ASP A 551 -38.92 26.64 -6.26
C ASP A 551 -40.24 27.24 -6.76
N SER A 552 -40.15 28.27 -7.60
CA SER A 552 -41.32 28.99 -8.12
C SER A 552 -42.14 28.17 -9.14
N SER A 553 -41.59 27.06 -9.63
CA SER A 553 -42.18 26.22 -10.68
C SER A 553 -42.93 25.00 -10.14
N ASN A 554 -43.22 24.96 -8.83
CA ASN A 554 -43.87 23.83 -8.20
C ASN A 554 -45.37 24.01 -8.07
N ALA A 555 -46.14 23.18 -8.79
CA ALA A 555 -47.61 23.22 -8.76
C ALA A 555 -48.20 23.02 -7.36
N THR A 556 -47.60 22.17 -6.53
CA THR A 556 -48.09 21.88 -5.17
C THR A 556 -47.85 23.05 -4.23
N LEU A 557 -46.73 23.76 -4.34
CA LEU A 557 -46.47 24.95 -3.52
C LEU A 557 -47.46 26.08 -3.84
N LEU A 558 -47.72 26.32 -5.12
CA LEU A 558 -48.70 27.30 -5.56
C LEU A 558 -50.12 26.91 -5.10
N GLU A 559 -50.44 25.63 -5.13
CA GLU A 559 -51.70 25.11 -4.59
C GLU A 559 -51.85 25.37 -3.09
N HIS A 560 -50.84 25.01 -2.29
CA HIS A 560 -50.83 25.25 -0.84
C HIS A 560 -50.92 26.75 -0.52
N LEU A 561 -50.18 27.60 -1.26
CA LEU A 561 -50.25 29.05 -1.07
C LEU A 561 -51.65 29.59 -1.41
N GLY A 562 -52.27 29.09 -2.48
CA GLY A 562 -53.64 29.42 -2.83
C GLY A 562 -54.63 29.06 -1.72
N ASP A 563 -54.49 27.87 -1.13
CA ASP A 563 -55.30 27.42 0.01
C ASP A 563 -55.13 28.34 1.23
N VAL A 564 -53.91 28.79 1.51
CA VAL A 564 -53.60 29.76 2.57
C VAL A 564 -54.29 31.10 2.30
N TYR A 565 -54.16 31.66 1.09
CA TYR A 565 -54.81 32.93 0.74
C TYR A 565 -56.33 32.84 0.80
N TYR A 566 -56.91 31.70 0.44
CA TYR A 566 -58.35 31.47 0.56
C TYR A 566 -58.79 31.54 2.03
N LYS A 567 -58.05 30.92 2.95
CA LYS A 567 -58.32 31.00 4.40
C LYS A 567 -58.08 32.39 5.00
N LEU A 568 -57.18 33.18 4.40
CA LEU A 568 -56.97 34.60 4.73
C LEU A 568 -58.00 35.53 4.08
N ASN A 569 -59.07 35.00 3.47
CA ASN A 569 -60.14 35.74 2.81
C ASN A 569 -59.67 36.60 1.61
N LYS A 570 -58.54 36.24 1.00
CA LYS A 570 -57.98 36.87 -0.22
C LYS A 570 -58.29 36.01 -1.45
N LYS A 571 -59.59 35.87 -1.75
CA LYS A 571 -60.11 34.91 -2.74
C LYS A 571 -59.56 35.09 -4.16
N GLU A 572 -59.41 36.32 -4.64
CA GLU A 572 -58.87 36.57 -6.00
C GLU A 572 -57.43 36.07 -6.13
N LYS A 573 -56.58 36.37 -5.14
CA LYS A 573 -55.19 35.90 -5.13
C LYS A 573 -55.09 34.38 -5.01
N ALA A 574 -55.96 33.76 -4.21
CA ALA A 574 -56.04 32.30 -4.12
C ALA A 574 -56.35 31.67 -5.48
N LYS A 575 -57.30 32.26 -6.21
CA LYS A 575 -57.69 31.81 -7.55
C LYS A 575 -56.56 31.96 -8.57
N GLU A 576 -55.85 33.08 -8.57
CA GLU A 576 -54.69 33.31 -9.46
C GLU A 576 -53.65 32.19 -9.26
N LEU A 577 -53.29 31.91 -8.01
CA LEU A 577 -52.31 30.87 -7.67
C LEU A 577 -52.77 29.47 -8.05
N TRP A 578 -54.04 29.13 -7.82
CA TRP A 578 -54.59 27.84 -8.28
C TRP A 578 -54.60 27.72 -9.81
N GLN A 579 -54.84 28.81 -10.54
CA GLN A 579 -54.75 28.81 -12.00
C GLN A 579 -53.32 28.63 -12.50
N GLU A 580 -52.34 29.22 -11.82
CA GLU A 580 -50.92 28.99 -12.11
C GLU A 580 -50.49 27.56 -11.81
N ALA A 581 -50.91 27.01 -10.67
CA ALA A 581 -50.70 25.60 -10.32
C ALA A 581 -51.26 24.66 -11.40
N LEU A 582 -52.48 24.92 -11.89
CA LEU A 582 -53.13 24.11 -12.93
C LEU A 582 -52.44 24.22 -14.30
N LYS A 583 -51.72 25.32 -14.59
CA LYS A 583 -50.92 25.43 -15.83
C LYS A 583 -49.68 24.54 -15.78
N LEU A 584 -49.11 24.36 -14.60
CA LEU A 584 -47.95 23.51 -14.36
C LEU A 584 -48.32 22.03 -14.27
N ASP A 585 -49.49 21.73 -13.68
CA ASP A 585 -50.03 20.37 -13.59
C ASP A 585 -51.52 20.35 -13.97
N SER A 586 -51.77 20.07 -15.25
CA SER A 586 -53.12 20.15 -15.85
C SER A 586 -54.07 19.00 -15.47
N GLU A 587 -53.55 17.94 -14.82
CA GLU A 587 -54.32 16.75 -14.48
C GLU A 587 -54.94 16.78 -13.07
N LYS A 588 -54.65 17.81 -12.26
CA LYS A 588 -55.23 17.95 -10.91
C LYS A 588 -56.70 18.40 -10.93
N ASP A 589 -57.61 17.43 -10.98
CA ASP A 589 -59.06 17.67 -10.90
C ASP A 589 -59.50 18.37 -9.61
N GLU A 590 -58.79 18.18 -8.50
CA GLU A 590 -59.05 18.86 -7.23
C GLU A 590 -58.87 20.38 -7.33
N ILE A 591 -57.84 20.86 -8.06
CA ILE A 591 -57.60 22.29 -8.27
C ILE A 591 -58.71 22.91 -9.13
N LYS A 592 -59.18 22.18 -10.17
CA LYS A 592 -60.32 22.61 -10.98
C LYS A 592 -61.58 22.80 -10.12
N GLU A 593 -61.83 21.90 -9.18
CA GLU A 593 -62.94 22.05 -8.23
C GLU A 593 -62.75 23.25 -7.29
N LYS A 594 -61.54 23.48 -6.76
CA LYS A 594 -61.23 24.62 -5.88
C LYS A 594 -61.50 25.95 -6.58
N ILE A 595 -61.06 26.11 -7.82
CA ILE A 595 -61.31 27.31 -8.62
C ILE A 595 -62.82 27.52 -8.80
N LYS A 596 -63.58 26.47 -9.13
CA LYS A 596 -65.04 26.55 -9.31
C LYS A 596 -65.78 26.91 -8.02
N LYS A 597 -65.36 26.38 -6.86
CA LYS A 597 -65.97 26.65 -5.55
C LYS A 597 -65.56 28.02 -4.99
N GLY A 598 -64.33 28.46 -5.22
CA GLY A 598 -63.81 29.75 -4.75
C GLY A 598 -64.36 30.97 -5.51
N LEU A 599 -64.98 30.74 -6.66
CA LEU A 599 -65.61 31.73 -7.53
C LEU A 599 -67.08 32.04 -7.21
N ASN A 600 -67.71 31.24 -6.34
CA ASN A 600 -69.06 31.48 -5.82
C ASN A 600 -68.97 32.08 -4.40
#